data_AF-A0A7X7MIQ0-F1
#
_entry.id   AF-A0A7X7MIQ0-F1
#
_cell.length_a   1.000
_cell.length_b   1.000
_cell.length_c   1.000
_cell.angle_alpha   90.00
_cell.angle_beta   90.00
_cell.angle_gamma   90.00
#
_symmetry.space_group_name_H-M   'P 1'
#
loop_
_entity.id
_entity.type
_entity.pdbx_description
1 polymer ?
#
loop_
_entity_poly.entity_id
_entity_poly.type
_entity_poly.pdbx_seq_one_letter_code
_entity_poly.pdbx_strand_id
1 'polypeptide(L)'
;MFWYFKYPLIVIVVIAALGLTSLLWRSCLQTLPQPEKAPEPAPAAVTPPATNTALPAAVPGPGLRPGPAPTAFARVEQFLQKAAQQLASGNLEAARLLALNALKQPEVVEFDRYWFQAADIINEANRRFMNEGAPCAEKVRYIIRAGDNLSKLAGKFYTSVEALQRLNNMPEANPVIHQGRALFYLKGSWSIRVSKQHYLLLLYRDGELYRYYQTGIGRENRTPTGRFVINSRIKHPAWTPPGKRIPYGHPDNVLGTHWLGLTPDSGTDTSLVGYGIHGTWEPETVGTGASAGCVRMRNDDVEELFAFIPEPGGSAPPVKVLIEE
;
A
#
# COMPACT_ATOMS: atom_id res chain seq x y z
N MET A 1 13.37 17.19 -43.05
CA MET A 1 14.49 17.70 -43.87
C MET A 1 15.76 17.54 -43.04
N PHE A 2 16.55 16.50 -43.31
CA PHE A 2 17.65 16.02 -42.46
C PHE A 2 18.88 16.95 -42.56
N TRP A 3 19.29 17.55 -41.44
CA TRP A 3 20.47 18.45 -41.35
C TRP A 3 21.68 17.80 -40.65
N TYR A 4 21.69 16.49 -40.45
CA TYR A 4 22.67 15.80 -39.59
C TYR A 4 23.91 15.21 -40.28
N PHE A 5 24.14 15.47 -41.57
CA PHE A 5 25.18 14.76 -42.36
C PHE A 5 26.37 15.60 -42.86
N LYS A 6 26.64 16.78 -42.29
CA LYS A 6 27.78 17.59 -42.79
C LYS A 6 29.12 17.38 -42.08
N TYR A 7 29.17 16.81 -40.86
CA TYR A 7 30.43 16.76 -40.11
C TYR A 7 30.63 15.49 -39.25
N PRO A 8 30.57 14.27 -39.82
CA PRO A 8 30.84 13.04 -39.05
C PRO A 8 32.24 13.03 -38.44
N LEU A 9 33.23 13.65 -39.11
CA LEU A 9 34.60 13.77 -38.62
C LEU A 9 34.72 14.67 -37.37
N ILE A 10 33.94 15.74 -37.27
CA ILE A 10 33.99 16.64 -36.10
C ILE A 10 33.43 15.93 -34.86
N VAL A 11 32.34 15.19 -35.01
CA VAL A 11 31.73 14.42 -33.91
C VAL A 11 32.70 13.35 -33.38
N ILE A 12 33.40 12.64 -34.27
CA ILE A 12 34.40 11.65 -33.88
C ILE A 12 35.58 12.29 -33.14
N VAL A 13 36.07 13.45 -33.60
CA VAL A 13 37.16 14.18 -32.94
C VAL A 13 36.75 14.67 -31.55
N VAL A 14 35.51 15.18 -31.39
CA VAL A 14 34.99 15.61 -30.08
C VAL A 14 34.84 14.44 -29.11
N ILE A 15 34.32 13.30 -29.57
CA ILE A 15 34.19 12.10 -28.73
C ILE A 15 35.58 11.56 -28.33
N ALA A 16 36.54 11.55 -29.26
CA ALA A 16 37.91 11.14 -28.96
C ALA A 16 38.59 12.08 -27.95
N ALA A 17 38.39 13.40 -28.08
CA ALA A 17 38.92 14.39 -27.14
C ALA A 17 38.30 14.23 -25.73
N LEU A 18 36.98 14.02 -25.64
CA LEU A 18 36.28 13.77 -24.36
C LEU A 18 36.70 12.42 -23.73
N GLY A 19 36.95 11.41 -24.56
CA GLY A 19 37.50 10.13 -24.11
C GLY A 19 38.90 10.28 -23.51
N LEU A 20 39.78 11.01 -24.18
CA LEU A 20 41.15 11.26 -23.71
C LEU A 20 41.19 12.07 -22.41
N THR A 21 40.34 13.09 -22.27
CA THR A 21 40.27 13.88 -21.02
C THR A 21 39.75 13.06 -19.85
N SER A 22 38.80 12.15 -20.08
CA SER A 22 38.31 11.22 -19.04
C SER A 22 39.38 10.21 -18.59
N LEU A 23 40.21 9.73 -19.53
CA LEU A 23 41.29 8.78 -19.24
C LEU A 23 42.42 9.47 -18.47
N LEU A 24 42.81 10.68 -18.87
CA LEU A 24 43.81 11.48 -18.15
C LEU A 24 43.33 11.88 -16.75
N TRP A 25 42.05 12.21 -16.59
CA TRP A 25 41.45 12.48 -15.27
C TRP A 25 41.46 11.24 -14.35
N ARG A 26 41.12 10.06 -14.89
CA ARG A 26 41.16 8.80 -14.15
C ARG A 26 42.58 8.39 -13.75
N SER A 27 43.56 8.57 -14.64
CA SER A 27 44.97 8.33 -14.29
C SER A 27 45.48 9.30 -13.23
N CYS A 28 45.06 10.57 -13.25
CA CYS A 28 45.45 11.56 -12.24
C CYS A 28 44.85 11.24 -10.85
N LEU A 29 43.60 10.77 -10.79
CA LEU A 29 42.95 10.32 -9.54
C LEU A 29 43.62 9.10 -8.90
N GLN A 30 44.20 8.20 -9.70
CA GLN A 30 44.91 7.02 -9.19
C GLN A 30 46.28 7.34 -8.59
N THR A 31 46.86 8.49 -8.92
CA THR A 31 48.15 8.95 -8.35
C THR A 31 48.00 9.82 -7.10
N LEU A 32 46.78 10.13 -6.66
CA LEU A 32 46.56 10.87 -5.43
C LEU A 32 46.79 9.96 -4.21
N PRO A 33 47.66 10.36 -3.25
CA PRO A 33 47.86 9.62 -2.02
C PRO A 33 46.54 9.54 -1.24
N GLN A 34 46.14 8.32 -0.89
CA GLN A 34 44.95 8.08 -0.08
C GLN A 34 45.19 8.59 1.35
N PRO A 35 44.22 9.25 2.00
CA PRO A 35 44.36 9.63 3.40
C PRO A 35 44.53 8.37 4.26
N GLU A 36 45.62 8.34 5.04
CA GLU A 36 45.99 7.25 5.92
C GLU A 36 44.89 7.03 6.97
N LYS A 37 44.31 5.83 6.99
CA LYS A 37 43.23 5.46 7.91
C LYS A 37 43.81 5.31 9.31
N ALA A 38 43.46 6.22 10.21
CA ALA A 38 43.86 6.16 11.62
C ALA A 38 43.45 4.80 12.24
N PRO A 39 44.30 4.18 13.08
CA PRO A 39 43.99 2.91 13.71
C PRO A 39 42.83 3.05 14.69
N GLU A 40 41.85 2.16 14.56
CA GLU A 40 40.69 2.04 15.44
C GLU A 40 41.14 1.58 16.85
N PRO A 41 40.75 2.27 17.93
CA PRO A 41 41.16 1.87 19.27
C PRO A 41 40.48 0.55 19.68
N ALA A 42 41.28 -0.39 20.18
CA ALA A 42 40.82 -1.68 20.68
C ALA A 42 39.79 -1.51 21.81
N PRO A 43 38.76 -2.38 21.89
CA PRO A 43 37.77 -2.32 22.96
C PRO A 43 38.41 -2.62 24.31
N ALA A 44 38.31 -1.67 25.24
CA ALA A 44 38.73 -1.84 26.62
C ALA A 44 37.88 -2.92 27.31
N ALA A 45 38.55 -3.91 27.88
CA ALA A 45 37.93 -4.90 28.76
C ALA A 45 37.40 -4.20 30.02
N VAL A 46 36.08 -4.18 30.19
CA VAL A 46 35.44 -3.74 31.43
C VAL A 46 35.24 -4.96 32.31
N THR A 47 36.09 -5.12 33.32
CA THR A 47 35.85 -6.03 34.45
C THR A 47 34.65 -5.55 35.28
N PRO A 48 33.69 -6.40 35.62
CA PRO A 48 32.59 -6.02 36.51
C PRO A 48 33.09 -5.94 37.97
N PRO A 49 32.69 -4.91 38.74
CA PRO A 49 32.94 -4.90 40.17
C PRO A 49 31.97 -5.84 40.89
N ALA A 50 32.52 -6.67 41.77
CA ALA A 50 31.75 -7.45 42.72
C ALA A 50 31.12 -6.52 43.76
N THR A 51 29.80 -6.58 43.91
CA THR A 51 29.14 -6.11 45.13
C THR A 51 27.93 -6.98 45.43
N ASN A 52 28.09 -7.79 46.48
CA ASN A 52 27.00 -8.44 47.18
C ASN A 52 26.07 -7.37 47.75
N THR A 53 24.82 -7.34 47.33
CA THR A 53 23.73 -6.77 48.14
C THR A 53 22.46 -7.57 47.86
N ALA A 54 22.02 -8.32 48.87
CA ALA A 54 20.80 -9.09 48.83
C ALA A 54 19.60 -8.15 48.61
N LEU A 55 18.80 -8.43 47.58
CA LEU A 55 17.50 -7.80 47.36
C LEU A 55 16.47 -8.35 48.37
N PRO A 56 15.67 -7.51 49.05
CA PRO A 56 14.56 -7.98 49.87
C PRO A 56 13.45 -8.57 48.99
N ALA A 57 12.79 -9.61 49.50
CA ALA A 57 11.76 -10.38 48.82
C ALA A 57 10.62 -9.49 48.29
N ALA A 58 10.36 -9.58 46.98
CA ALA A 58 9.23 -8.94 46.33
C ALA A 58 7.91 -9.65 46.70
N VAL A 59 6.93 -8.85 47.12
CA VAL A 59 5.53 -9.24 47.33
C VAL A 59 4.90 -9.62 45.98
N PRO A 60 4.09 -10.69 45.87
CA PRO A 60 3.51 -11.10 44.59
C PRO A 60 2.39 -10.14 44.16
N GLY A 61 2.59 -9.51 42.99
CA GLY A 61 1.54 -8.79 42.26
C GLY A 61 0.58 -9.73 41.50
N PRO A 62 -0.53 -9.22 40.96
CA PRO A 62 -1.60 -10.02 40.37
C PRO A 62 -1.10 -10.80 39.14
N GLY A 63 -1.49 -12.07 39.05
CA GLY A 63 -0.95 -13.04 38.10
C GLY A 63 -0.96 -12.59 36.63
N LEU A 64 0.23 -12.59 36.04
CA LEU A 64 0.41 -12.64 34.58
C LEU A 64 -0.30 -13.88 34.06
N ARG A 65 -1.22 -13.71 33.10
CA ARG A 65 -1.77 -14.85 32.36
C ARG A 65 -0.59 -15.61 31.73
N PRO A 66 -0.53 -16.95 31.86
CA PRO A 66 0.50 -17.72 31.18
C PRO A 66 0.39 -17.48 29.68
N GLY A 67 1.53 -17.18 29.03
CA GLY A 67 1.61 -17.05 27.58
C GLY A 67 1.15 -18.33 26.87
N PRO A 68 0.84 -18.28 25.57
CA PRO A 68 0.35 -19.45 24.84
C PRO A 68 1.32 -20.63 24.96
N ALA A 69 0.79 -21.84 25.06
CA ALA A 69 1.60 -23.05 25.11
C ALA A 69 2.48 -23.17 23.84
N PRO A 70 3.71 -23.71 23.92
CA PRO A 70 4.61 -23.85 22.76
C PRO A 70 4.01 -24.55 21.53
N THR A 71 3.03 -25.43 21.76
CA THR A 71 2.30 -26.16 20.70
C THR A 71 1.33 -25.29 19.91
N ALA A 72 0.93 -24.14 20.45
CA ALA A 72 -0.04 -23.25 19.83
C ALA A 72 0.60 -22.46 18.67
N PHE A 73 1.79 -21.90 18.88
CA PHE A 73 2.57 -21.26 17.80
C PHE A 73 2.98 -22.25 16.70
N ALA A 74 3.26 -23.52 17.06
CA ALA A 74 3.55 -24.56 16.07
C ALA A 74 2.39 -24.78 15.07
N ARG A 75 1.13 -24.60 15.51
CA ARG A 75 -0.04 -24.66 14.63
C ARG A 75 -0.09 -23.47 13.67
N VAL A 76 0.16 -22.25 14.17
CA VAL A 76 0.23 -21.03 13.36
C VAL A 76 1.30 -21.18 12.27
N GLU A 77 2.49 -21.62 12.65
CA GLU A 77 3.60 -21.88 11.72
C GLU A 77 3.22 -22.92 10.67
N GLN A 78 2.51 -23.98 11.04
CA GLN A 78 2.05 -24.99 10.09
C GLN A 78 1.07 -24.42 9.07
N PHE A 79 0.12 -23.55 9.49
CA PHE A 79 -0.76 -22.86 8.55
C PHE A 79 0.02 -22.00 7.57
N LEU A 80 0.97 -21.20 8.07
CA LEU A 80 1.78 -20.28 7.27
C LEU A 80 2.70 -21.02 6.29
N GLN A 81 3.35 -22.10 6.71
CA GLN A 81 4.18 -22.93 5.84
C GLN A 81 3.36 -23.54 4.70
N LYS A 82 2.19 -24.11 5.01
CA LYS A 82 1.29 -24.64 3.98
C LYS A 82 0.77 -23.53 3.06
N ALA A 83 0.41 -22.37 3.62
CA ALA A 83 -0.05 -21.23 2.84
C ALA A 83 1.02 -20.76 1.84
N ALA A 84 2.26 -20.62 2.29
CA ALA A 84 3.39 -20.26 1.45
C ALA A 84 3.66 -21.30 0.35
N GLN A 85 3.56 -22.60 0.67
CA GLN A 85 3.71 -23.68 -0.31
C GLN A 85 2.61 -23.63 -1.38
N GLN A 86 1.36 -23.38 -0.99
CA GLN A 86 0.25 -23.22 -1.93
C GLN A 86 0.44 -21.98 -2.81
N LEU A 87 0.92 -20.87 -2.25
CA LEU A 87 1.20 -19.65 -3.00
C LEU A 87 2.30 -19.90 -4.04
N ALA A 88 3.40 -20.54 -3.65
CA ALA A 88 4.49 -20.89 -4.54
C ALA A 88 4.05 -21.86 -5.66
N SER A 89 3.06 -22.70 -5.39
CA SER A 89 2.48 -23.64 -6.36
C SER A 89 1.41 -23.00 -7.25
N GLY A 90 1.08 -21.71 -7.07
CA GLY A 90 0.04 -21.00 -7.81
C GLY A 90 -1.40 -21.28 -7.34
N ASN A 91 -1.58 -22.02 -6.25
CA ASN A 91 -2.88 -22.31 -5.65
C ASN A 91 -3.33 -21.15 -4.74
N LEU A 92 -3.59 -20.00 -5.35
CA LEU A 92 -3.81 -18.72 -4.66
C LEU A 92 -4.94 -18.76 -3.62
N GLU A 93 -6.07 -19.40 -3.95
CA GLU A 93 -7.22 -19.46 -3.06
C GLU A 93 -6.93 -20.30 -1.81
N ALA A 94 -6.27 -21.45 -2.00
CA ALA A 94 -5.85 -22.29 -0.89
C ALA A 94 -4.83 -21.57 0.01
N ALA A 95 -3.89 -20.84 -0.60
CA ALA A 95 -2.91 -20.02 0.12
C ALA A 95 -3.60 -18.96 0.98
N ARG A 96 -4.53 -18.19 0.38
CA ARG A 96 -5.29 -17.15 1.06
C ARG A 96 -6.13 -17.71 2.22
N LEU A 97 -6.84 -18.81 2.01
CA LEU A 97 -7.67 -19.42 3.06
C LEU A 97 -6.83 -19.91 4.24
N LEU A 98 -5.67 -20.51 3.99
CA LEU A 98 -4.75 -20.93 5.05
C LEU A 98 -4.19 -19.74 5.83
N ALA A 99 -3.82 -18.66 5.15
CA ALA A 99 -3.35 -17.44 5.78
C ALA A 99 -4.45 -16.73 6.60
N LEU A 100 -5.69 -16.66 6.09
CA LEU A 100 -6.85 -16.16 6.85
C LEU A 100 -7.13 -17.01 8.10
N ASN A 101 -6.97 -18.33 8.01
CA ASN A 101 -7.10 -19.21 9.17
C ASN A 101 -5.97 -19.00 10.20
N ALA A 102 -4.77 -18.64 9.75
CA ALA A 102 -3.67 -18.24 10.65
C ALA A 102 -4.04 -16.95 11.40
N LEU A 103 -4.57 -15.93 10.72
CA LEU A 103 -5.04 -14.68 11.36
C LEU A 103 -6.17 -14.88 12.38
N LYS A 104 -6.96 -15.96 12.25
CA LYS A 104 -8.04 -16.30 13.18
C LYS A 104 -7.56 -17.05 14.42
N GLN A 105 -6.28 -17.45 14.49
CA GLN A 105 -5.75 -18.11 15.67
C GLN A 105 -5.59 -17.10 16.83
N PRO A 106 -5.98 -17.45 18.06
CA PRO A 106 -5.95 -16.52 19.20
C PRO A 106 -4.52 -16.09 19.60
N GLU A 107 -3.50 -16.82 19.16
CA GLU A 107 -2.10 -16.52 19.40
C GLU A 107 -1.54 -15.45 18.47
N VAL A 108 -2.19 -15.18 17.33
CA VAL A 108 -1.73 -14.18 16.37
C VAL A 108 -2.23 -12.81 16.84
N VAL A 109 -1.27 -11.95 17.19
CA VAL A 109 -1.54 -10.57 17.57
C VAL A 109 -1.41 -9.71 16.32
N GLU A 110 -2.36 -8.79 16.13
CA GLU A 110 -2.31 -7.89 14.98
C GLU A 110 -1.00 -7.09 14.94
N PHE A 111 -0.40 -7.00 13.74
CA PHE A 111 0.91 -6.41 13.47
C PHE A 111 2.12 -7.12 14.12
N ASP A 112 1.96 -8.33 14.65
CA ASP A 112 3.09 -9.18 14.99
C ASP A 112 3.72 -9.84 13.75
N ARG A 113 4.83 -10.57 13.95
CA ARG A 113 5.52 -11.27 12.87
C ARG A 113 4.67 -12.30 12.13
N TYR A 114 3.75 -12.99 12.81
CA TYR A 114 2.89 -14.01 12.21
C TYR A 114 1.73 -13.37 11.45
N TRP A 115 1.20 -12.27 11.97
CA TRP A 115 0.21 -11.46 11.28
C TRP A 115 0.78 -10.95 9.95
N PHE A 116 2.00 -10.39 9.94
CA PHE A 116 2.62 -9.94 8.69
C PHE A 116 2.88 -11.08 7.70
N GLN A 117 3.36 -12.24 8.17
CA GLN A 117 3.53 -13.42 7.29
C GLN A 117 2.21 -13.86 6.64
N ALA A 118 1.11 -13.89 7.40
CA ALA A 118 -0.21 -14.19 6.85
C ALA A 118 -0.69 -13.08 5.90
N ALA A 119 -0.57 -11.82 6.31
CA ALA A 119 -1.02 -10.66 5.57
C ALA A 119 -0.29 -10.54 4.23
N ASP A 120 0.99 -10.87 4.14
CA ASP A 120 1.78 -10.89 2.90
C ASP A 120 1.26 -11.92 1.91
N ILE A 121 0.93 -13.12 2.39
CA ILE A 121 0.34 -14.19 1.56
C ILE A 121 -1.05 -13.76 1.05
N ILE A 122 -1.86 -13.17 1.92
CA ILE A 122 -3.18 -12.62 1.55
C ILE A 122 -3.01 -11.51 0.52
N ASN A 123 -2.07 -10.59 0.75
CA ASN A 123 -1.78 -9.48 -0.15
C ASN A 123 -1.43 -9.99 -1.54
N GLU A 124 -0.47 -10.91 -1.65
CA GLU A 124 -0.02 -11.41 -2.95
C GLU A 124 -1.12 -12.20 -3.67
N ALA A 125 -1.85 -13.07 -2.97
CA ALA A 125 -2.96 -13.82 -3.57
C ALA A 125 -4.05 -12.86 -4.10
N ASN A 126 -4.46 -11.88 -3.30
CA ASN A 126 -5.51 -10.93 -3.67
C ASN A 126 -5.06 -9.94 -4.75
N ARG A 127 -3.78 -9.52 -4.78
CA ARG A 127 -3.22 -8.75 -5.89
C ARG A 127 -3.44 -9.46 -7.22
N ARG A 128 -3.21 -10.77 -7.27
CA ARG A 128 -3.41 -11.57 -8.49
C ARG A 128 -4.88 -11.76 -8.83
N PHE A 129 -5.77 -11.91 -7.85
CA PHE A 129 -7.22 -11.93 -8.11
C PHE A 129 -7.73 -10.62 -8.71
N MET A 130 -7.23 -9.50 -8.21
CA MET A 130 -7.60 -8.15 -8.65
C MET A 130 -7.03 -7.80 -10.04
N ASN A 131 -5.80 -8.23 -10.34
CA ASN A 131 -5.04 -7.74 -11.50
C ASN A 131 -4.78 -8.78 -12.60
N GLU A 132 -4.74 -10.06 -12.28
CA GLU A 132 -4.25 -11.12 -13.19
C GLU A 132 -5.37 -12.08 -13.61
N GLY A 133 -6.63 -11.75 -13.31
CA GLY A 133 -7.80 -12.51 -13.74
C GLY A 133 -8.01 -13.85 -13.01
N ALA A 134 -7.16 -14.19 -12.04
CA ALA A 134 -7.21 -15.45 -11.30
C ALA A 134 -8.58 -15.70 -10.63
N PRO A 135 -9.04 -16.97 -10.55
CA PRO A 135 -10.32 -17.30 -9.94
C PRO A 135 -10.26 -17.21 -8.41
N CYS A 136 -11.28 -16.63 -7.79
CA CYS A 136 -11.51 -16.64 -6.34
C CYS A 136 -13.00 -16.77 -6.03
N ALA A 137 -13.34 -17.17 -4.80
CA ALA A 137 -14.71 -17.43 -4.39
C ALA A 137 -15.65 -16.20 -4.50
N GLU A 138 -15.10 -15.00 -4.38
CA GLU A 138 -15.85 -13.75 -4.47
C GLU A 138 -16.08 -13.29 -5.92
N LYS A 139 -15.38 -13.88 -6.89
CA LYS A 139 -15.51 -13.51 -8.30
C LYS A 139 -16.74 -14.18 -8.91
N VAL A 140 -17.79 -13.38 -9.10
CA VAL A 140 -19.07 -13.84 -9.64
C VAL A 140 -19.14 -13.60 -11.13
N ARG A 141 -19.68 -14.59 -11.86
CA ARG A 141 -19.99 -14.50 -13.28
C ARG A 141 -21.40 -13.95 -13.49
N TYR A 142 -21.53 -12.92 -14.33
CA TYR A 142 -22.79 -12.35 -14.79
C TYR A 142 -22.89 -12.43 -16.31
N ILE A 143 -24.09 -12.71 -16.84
CA ILE A 143 -24.34 -12.68 -18.29
C ILE A 143 -24.95 -11.32 -18.65
N ILE A 144 -24.26 -10.57 -19.51
CA ILE A 144 -24.66 -9.24 -19.95
C ILE A 144 -26.00 -9.31 -20.69
N ARG A 145 -26.94 -8.46 -20.31
CA ARG A 145 -28.30 -8.38 -20.89
C ARG A 145 -28.43 -7.14 -21.77
N ALA A 146 -29.45 -7.13 -22.62
CA ALA A 146 -29.79 -5.95 -23.42
C ALA A 146 -30.07 -4.75 -22.49
N GLY A 147 -29.47 -3.60 -22.80
CA GLY A 147 -29.62 -2.35 -22.02
C GLY A 147 -28.65 -2.17 -20.85
N ASP A 148 -27.82 -3.18 -20.56
CA ASP A 148 -26.71 -3.06 -19.61
C ASP A 148 -25.64 -2.09 -20.14
N ASN A 149 -25.03 -1.33 -19.22
CA ASN A 149 -23.79 -0.58 -19.44
C ASN A 149 -22.94 -0.66 -18.17
N LEU A 150 -21.65 -0.34 -18.27
CA LEU A 150 -20.73 -0.51 -17.15
C LEU A 150 -21.10 0.30 -15.92
N SER A 151 -21.56 1.54 -16.07
CA SER A 151 -21.98 2.37 -14.93
C SER A 151 -23.20 1.78 -14.21
N LYS A 152 -24.21 1.30 -14.95
CA LYS A 152 -25.38 0.61 -14.37
C LYS A 152 -24.97 -0.67 -13.66
N LEU A 153 -24.09 -1.46 -14.27
CA LEU A 153 -23.60 -2.71 -13.68
C LEU A 153 -22.72 -2.45 -12.45
N ALA A 154 -21.86 -1.43 -12.47
CA ALA A 154 -21.06 -1.01 -11.33
C ALA A 154 -21.96 -0.63 -10.14
N GLY A 155 -23.00 0.17 -10.38
CA GLY A 155 -24.01 0.49 -9.36
C GLY A 155 -24.76 -0.76 -8.85
N LYS A 156 -25.20 -1.64 -9.75
CA LYS A 156 -25.91 -2.88 -9.42
C LYS A 156 -25.07 -3.84 -8.57
N PHE A 157 -23.75 -3.88 -8.79
CA PHE A 157 -22.84 -4.79 -8.12
C PHE A 157 -22.05 -4.14 -6.98
N TYR A 158 -22.38 -2.90 -6.61
CA TYR A 158 -21.69 -2.12 -5.59
C TYR A 158 -20.17 -2.07 -5.80
N THR A 159 -19.77 -1.79 -7.04
CA THR A 159 -18.38 -1.70 -7.46
C THR A 159 -18.18 -0.46 -8.33
N SER A 160 -17.02 -0.32 -8.96
CA SER A 160 -16.68 0.77 -9.89
C SER A 160 -16.62 0.26 -11.33
N VAL A 161 -16.60 1.20 -12.29
CA VAL A 161 -16.36 0.85 -13.69
C VAL A 161 -14.94 0.31 -13.88
N GLU A 162 -13.96 0.89 -13.19
CA GLU A 162 -12.56 0.48 -13.22
C GLU A 162 -12.37 -0.95 -12.75
N ALA A 163 -13.03 -1.37 -11.66
CA ALA A 163 -12.97 -2.75 -11.18
C ALA A 163 -13.53 -3.72 -12.22
N LEU A 164 -14.66 -3.39 -12.85
CA LEU A 164 -15.24 -4.19 -13.92
C LEU A 164 -14.28 -4.27 -15.11
N GLN A 165 -13.63 -3.17 -15.50
CA GLN A 165 -12.65 -3.18 -16.57
C GLN A 165 -11.46 -4.08 -16.24
N ARG A 166 -10.88 -3.90 -15.05
CA ARG A 166 -9.68 -4.61 -14.57
C ARG A 166 -9.93 -6.12 -14.45
N LEU A 167 -11.04 -6.52 -13.84
CA LEU A 167 -11.39 -7.95 -13.65
C LEU A 167 -11.70 -8.70 -14.95
N ASN A 168 -11.99 -7.96 -16.02
CA ASN A 168 -12.36 -8.50 -17.33
C ASN A 168 -11.38 -8.14 -18.45
N ASN A 169 -10.19 -7.62 -18.12
CA ASN A 169 -9.16 -7.22 -19.08
C ASN A 169 -9.68 -6.28 -20.17
N MET A 170 -10.56 -5.34 -19.80
CA MET A 170 -11.10 -4.33 -20.73
C MET A 170 -10.21 -3.08 -20.73
N PRO A 171 -10.04 -2.42 -21.89
CA PRO A 171 -9.30 -1.17 -21.95
C PRO A 171 -10.04 -0.04 -21.22
N GLU A 172 -9.28 0.90 -20.65
CA GLU A 172 -9.85 2.01 -19.88
C GLU A 172 -10.60 3.01 -20.76
N ALA A 173 -10.01 3.39 -21.89
CA ALA A 173 -10.52 4.50 -22.72
C ALA A 173 -11.79 4.19 -23.49
N ASN A 174 -12.02 2.93 -23.88
CA ASN A 174 -13.14 2.52 -24.72
C ASN A 174 -13.61 1.08 -24.39
N PRO A 175 -14.11 0.83 -23.18
CA PRO A 175 -14.56 -0.51 -22.82
C PRO A 175 -15.88 -0.84 -23.54
N VAL A 176 -15.91 -1.95 -24.26
CA VAL A 176 -17.11 -2.44 -24.94
C VAL A 176 -17.59 -3.72 -24.28
N ILE A 177 -18.87 -3.75 -23.93
CA ILE A 177 -19.54 -4.96 -23.44
C ILE A 177 -20.58 -5.42 -24.46
N HIS A 178 -20.71 -6.74 -24.62
CA HIS A 178 -21.64 -7.34 -25.57
C HIS A 178 -22.65 -8.21 -24.85
N GLN A 179 -23.92 -8.09 -25.22
CA GLN A 179 -24.99 -8.97 -24.74
C GLN A 179 -24.61 -10.45 -24.90
N GLY A 180 -24.97 -11.27 -23.91
CA GLY A 180 -24.69 -12.71 -23.89
C GLY A 180 -23.25 -13.06 -23.48
N ARG A 181 -22.33 -12.10 -23.45
CA ARG A 181 -20.98 -12.34 -22.91
C ARG A 181 -20.98 -12.33 -21.38
N ALA A 182 -20.01 -13.05 -20.83
CA ALA A 182 -19.77 -13.08 -19.41
C ALA A 182 -19.02 -11.81 -18.98
N LEU A 183 -19.41 -11.28 -17.82
CA LEU A 183 -18.73 -10.23 -17.08
C LEU A 183 -18.48 -10.76 -15.67
N PHE A 184 -17.29 -10.54 -15.15
CA PHE A 184 -16.90 -10.89 -13.79
C PHE A 184 -16.86 -9.65 -12.90
N TYR A 185 -17.30 -9.80 -11.66
CA TYR A 185 -17.19 -8.77 -10.63
C TYR A 185 -16.89 -9.44 -9.28
N LEU A 186 -16.34 -8.69 -8.34
CA LEU A 186 -16.20 -9.17 -6.97
C LEU A 186 -17.46 -8.79 -6.17
N LYS A 187 -18.12 -9.76 -5.53
CA LYS A 187 -19.28 -9.53 -4.63
C LYS A 187 -18.83 -9.20 -3.20
N GLY A 188 -19.58 -8.38 -2.46
CA GLY A 188 -19.21 -7.96 -1.10
C GLY A 188 -18.94 -6.46 -0.98
N SER A 189 -18.76 -5.99 0.25
CA SER A 189 -18.62 -4.58 0.59
C SER A 189 -17.21 -4.25 1.09
N TRP A 190 -16.72 -3.06 0.75
CA TRP A 190 -15.42 -2.57 1.17
C TRP A 190 -15.52 -1.72 2.44
N SER A 191 -14.54 -1.87 3.33
CA SER A 191 -14.23 -0.91 4.40
C SER A 191 -12.73 -0.74 4.54
N ILE A 192 -12.31 0.40 5.08
CA ILE A 192 -10.90 0.76 5.25
C ILE A 192 -10.63 1.05 6.72
N ARG A 193 -9.46 0.61 7.19
CA ARG A 193 -8.87 1.08 8.44
C ARG A 193 -7.48 1.62 8.19
N VAL A 194 -7.12 2.74 8.81
CA VAL A 194 -5.79 3.33 8.74
C VAL A 194 -5.22 3.32 10.16
N SER A 195 -4.09 2.65 10.35
CA SER A 195 -3.31 2.75 11.60
C SER A 195 -2.14 3.71 11.37
N LYS A 196 -2.08 4.74 12.22
CA LYS A 196 -1.05 5.77 12.15
C LYS A 196 0.29 5.26 12.66
N GLN A 197 0.30 4.50 13.75
CA GLN A 197 1.47 3.92 14.41
C GLN A 197 2.20 2.96 13.49
N HIS A 198 1.45 2.18 12.71
CA HIS A 198 2.02 1.19 11.79
C HIS A 198 2.23 1.73 10.38
N TYR A 199 1.76 2.94 10.06
CA TYR A 199 1.81 3.50 8.70
C TYR A 199 1.16 2.58 7.66
N LEU A 200 -0.02 2.05 8.00
CA LEU A 200 -0.74 1.10 7.16
C LEU A 200 -2.17 1.54 6.86
N LEU A 201 -2.60 1.27 5.63
CA LEU A 201 -4.01 1.21 5.24
C LEU A 201 -4.39 -0.24 5.04
N LEU A 202 -5.40 -0.70 5.76
CA LEU A 202 -5.97 -2.04 5.71
C LEU A 202 -7.31 -1.96 4.97
N LEU A 203 -7.42 -2.65 3.84
CA LEU A 203 -8.62 -2.80 3.06
C LEU A 203 -9.29 -4.12 3.42
N TYR A 204 -10.55 -4.05 3.85
CA TYR A 204 -11.36 -5.19 4.23
C TYR A 204 -12.48 -5.42 3.22
N ARG A 205 -12.79 -6.70 3.00
CA ARG A 205 -13.97 -7.13 2.24
C ARG A 205 -14.86 -7.94 3.17
N ASP A 206 -16.08 -7.48 3.41
CA ASP A 206 -17.04 -8.12 4.32
C ASP A 206 -16.46 -8.44 5.71
N GLY A 207 -15.55 -7.59 6.20
CA GLY A 207 -14.90 -7.74 7.51
C GLY A 207 -13.63 -8.58 7.53
N GLU A 208 -13.26 -9.24 6.44
CA GLU A 208 -12.00 -9.98 6.32
C GLU A 208 -10.91 -9.15 5.63
N LEU A 209 -9.65 -9.25 6.10
CA LEU A 209 -8.52 -8.55 5.50
C LEU A 209 -8.37 -8.96 4.03
N TYR A 210 -8.33 -7.99 3.14
CA TYR A 210 -8.21 -8.21 1.71
C TYR A 210 -6.88 -7.70 1.15
N ARG A 211 -6.53 -6.45 1.44
CA ARG A 211 -5.22 -5.88 1.10
C ARG A 211 -4.72 -5.03 2.26
N TYR A 212 -3.41 -4.84 2.34
CA TYR A 212 -2.82 -3.77 3.13
C TYR A 212 -1.79 -3.01 2.30
N TYR A 213 -1.64 -1.72 2.58
CA TYR A 213 -0.73 -0.82 1.86
C TYR A 213 0.05 0.02 2.86
N GLN A 214 1.29 0.35 2.53
CA GLN A 214 2.05 1.35 3.29
C GLN A 214 1.45 2.75 3.06
N THR A 215 1.48 3.57 4.10
CA THR A 215 0.97 4.95 4.06
C THR A 215 1.96 5.95 4.64
N GLY A 216 1.89 7.19 4.19
CA GLY A 216 2.44 8.33 4.92
C GLY A 216 1.34 9.04 5.69
N ILE A 217 1.63 9.49 6.91
CA ILE A 217 0.68 10.23 7.75
C ILE A 217 1.15 11.67 7.96
N GLY A 218 0.27 12.48 8.52
CA GLY A 218 0.55 13.86 8.89
C GLY A 218 1.61 13.94 9.97
N ARG A 219 2.58 14.85 9.78
CA ARG A 219 3.52 15.21 10.84
C ARG A 219 2.77 15.68 12.08
N GLU A 220 3.37 15.52 13.26
CA GLU A 220 2.82 16.04 14.52
C GLU A 220 1.36 15.62 14.76
N ASN A 221 1.01 14.39 14.38
CA ASN A 221 -0.32 13.83 14.56
C ASN A 221 -1.46 14.56 13.81
N ARG A 222 -1.14 15.27 12.72
CA ARG A 222 -2.12 16.04 11.93
C ARG A 222 -3.12 15.19 11.15
N THR A 223 -2.87 13.90 10.98
CA THR A 223 -3.88 12.99 10.42
C THR A 223 -4.95 12.72 11.47
N PRO A 224 -6.21 13.14 11.24
CA PRO A 224 -7.24 13.07 12.26
C PRO A 224 -7.67 11.63 12.51
N THR A 225 -7.73 11.25 13.79
CA THR A 225 -8.36 10.01 14.24
C THR A 225 -9.89 10.19 14.21
N GLY A 226 -10.62 9.17 13.76
CA GLY A 226 -12.06 9.24 13.66
C GLY A 226 -12.66 8.30 12.63
N ARG A 227 -13.98 8.38 12.49
CA ARG A 227 -14.78 7.64 11.52
C ARG A 227 -15.14 8.57 10.37
N PHE A 228 -14.86 8.12 9.16
CA PHE A 228 -15.11 8.86 7.93
C PHE A 228 -15.80 7.96 6.92
N VAL A 229 -16.29 8.56 5.84
CA VAL A 229 -16.68 7.86 4.62
C VAL A 229 -16.01 8.50 3.41
N ILE A 230 -15.76 7.69 2.38
CA ILE A 230 -15.31 8.22 1.09
C ILE A 230 -16.47 8.99 0.45
N ASN A 231 -16.30 10.29 0.23
CA ASN A 231 -17.33 11.17 -0.32
C ASN A 231 -17.05 11.65 -1.75
N SER A 232 -15.81 11.51 -2.21
CA SER A 232 -15.39 11.93 -3.54
C SER A 232 -14.21 11.11 -4.02
N ARG A 233 -14.05 11.04 -5.34
CA ARG A 233 -12.97 10.33 -6.00
C ARG A 233 -12.62 11.05 -7.28
N ILE A 234 -11.33 11.31 -7.47
CA ILE A 234 -10.84 12.11 -8.59
C ILE A 234 -9.57 11.47 -9.14
N LYS A 235 -9.59 11.09 -10.42
CA LYS A 235 -8.38 10.77 -11.19
C LYS A 235 -7.69 12.07 -11.59
N HIS A 236 -6.37 12.09 -11.56
CA HIS A 236 -5.55 13.26 -11.90
C HIS A 236 -6.02 14.54 -11.19
N PRO A 237 -6.06 14.54 -9.84
CA PRO A 237 -6.66 15.61 -9.07
C PRO A 237 -5.86 16.91 -9.15
N ALA A 238 -6.57 18.04 -9.24
CA ALA A 238 -5.99 19.34 -8.93
C ALA A 238 -5.90 19.52 -7.40
N TRP A 239 -4.81 20.08 -6.90
CA TRP A 239 -4.66 20.45 -5.50
C TRP A 239 -5.15 21.88 -5.28
N THR A 240 -6.05 22.09 -4.33
CA THR A 240 -6.66 23.41 -4.06
C THR A 240 -6.39 23.86 -2.62
N PRO A 241 -5.15 24.26 -2.29
CA PRO A 241 -4.88 24.92 -1.02
C PRO A 241 -5.56 26.32 -0.96
N PRO A 242 -5.66 26.95 0.22
CA PRO A 242 -6.29 28.27 0.35
C PRO A 242 -5.75 29.29 -0.66
N GLY A 243 -6.65 29.85 -1.47
CA GLY A 243 -6.32 30.91 -2.44
C GLY A 243 -5.60 30.47 -3.72
N LYS A 244 -5.34 29.17 -3.93
CA LYS A 244 -4.65 28.68 -5.15
C LYS A 244 -5.31 27.40 -5.67
N ARG A 245 -5.33 27.23 -7.00
CA ARG A 245 -5.66 25.95 -7.65
C ARG A 245 -4.45 25.50 -8.46
N ILE A 246 -3.88 24.38 -8.09
CA ILE A 246 -2.70 23.79 -8.71
C ILE A 246 -3.17 22.58 -9.53
N PRO A 247 -3.10 22.62 -10.86
CA PRO A 247 -3.59 21.52 -11.70
C PRO A 247 -2.74 20.25 -11.51
N TYR A 248 -3.28 19.11 -11.91
CA TYR A 248 -2.51 17.87 -12.01
C TYR A 248 -1.33 18.02 -12.98
N GLY A 249 -0.20 17.38 -12.66
CA GLY A 249 1.04 17.46 -13.42
C GLY A 249 1.88 18.72 -13.17
N HIS A 250 1.38 19.70 -12.40
CA HIS A 250 2.20 20.84 -11.96
C HIS A 250 3.17 20.40 -10.85
N PRO A 251 4.43 20.88 -10.82
CA PRO A 251 5.43 20.50 -9.81
C PRO A 251 4.96 20.68 -8.35
N ASP A 252 4.24 21.76 -8.07
CA ASP A 252 3.67 22.03 -6.74
C ASP A 252 2.46 21.14 -6.36
N ASN A 253 1.93 20.31 -7.26
CA ASN A 253 0.77 19.47 -6.93
C ASN A 253 1.23 18.29 -6.08
N VAL A 254 0.73 18.15 -4.85
CA VAL A 254 1.18 17.09 -3.93
C VAL A 254 0.32 15.82 -3.90
N LEU A 255 -0.77 15.78 -4.68
CA LEU A 255 -1.82 14.76 -4.55
C LEU A 255 -1.54 13.46 -5.32
N GLY A 256 -0.49 13.42 -6.15
CA GLY A 256 -0.20 12.26 -6.99
C GLY A 256 -1.29 12.00 -8.04
N THR A 257 -1.50 10.74 -8.39
CA THR A 257 -2.38 10.35 -9.51
C THR A 257 -3.86 10.27 -9.15
N HIS A 258 -4.20 9.98 -7.90
CA HIS A 258 -5.58 9.75 -7.46
C HIS A 258 -5.87 10.38 -6.10
N TRP A 259 -7.12 10.80 -5.92
CA TRP A 259 -7.67 11.34 -4.67
C TRP A 259 -8.94 10.59 -4.29
N LEU A 260 -9.04 10.20 -3.01
CA LEU A 260 -10.24 9.72 -2.34
C LEU A 260 -10.54 10.67 -1.18
N GLY A 261 -11.54 11.52 -1.31
CA GLY A 261 -11.90 12.49 -0.28
C GLY A 261 -12.62 11.83 0.88
N LEU A 262 -12.35 12.33 2.09
CA LEU A 262 -12.98 11.89 3.32
C LEU A 262 -13.91 12.97 3.87
N THR A 263 -15.08 12.53 4.34
CA THR A 263 -15.98 13.36 5.15
C THR A 263 -16.25 12.65 6.48
N PRO A 264 -16.35 13.38 7.61
CA PRO A 264 -16.68 12.80 8.89
C PRO A 264 -18.02 12.03 8.86
N ASP A 265 -18.04 10.84 9.48
CA ASP A 265 -19.24 10.06 9.79
C ASP A 265 -19.71 10.40 11.23
N SER A 266 -20.91 9.91 11.58
CA SER A 266 -21.47 10.03 12.93
C SER A 266 -20.47 9.60 14.01
N GLY A 267 -20.36 10.43 15.04
CA GLY A 267 -19.41 10.25 16.14
C GLY A 267 -18.01 10.84 15.90
N THR A 268 -17.79 11.53 14.78
CA THR A 268 -16.55 12.26 14.49
C THR A 268 -16.83 13.76 14.36
N ASP A 269 -15.87 14.60 14.77
CA ASP A 269 -16.00 16.06 14.64
C ASP A 269 -16.23 16.45 13.17
N THR A 270 -17.37 17.09 12.91
CA THR A 270 -17.81 17.49 11.57
C THR A 270 -16.95 18.61 10.99
N SER A 271 -16.10 19.26 11.79
CA SER A 271 -15.11 20.24 11.33
C SER A 271 -13.93 19.61 10.59
N LEU A 272 -13.73 18.28 10.71
CA LEU A 272 -12.62 17.55 10.09
C LEU A 272 -12.85 17.31 8.59
N VAL A 273 -12.87 18.39 7.82
CA VAL A 273 -13.05 18.41 6.37
C VAL A 273 -11.74 18.72 5.65
N GLY A 274 -11.67 18.38 4.35
CA GLY A 274 -10.49 18.64 3.51
C GLY A 274 -9.39 17.58 3.60
N TYR A 275 -9.65 16.46 4.28
CA TYR A 275 -8.76 15.30 4.34
C TYR A 275 -9.09 14.28 3.24
N GLY A 276 -8.10 13.47 2.88
CA GLY A 276 -8.23 12.45 1.86
C GLY A 276 -7.15 11.38 1.94
N ILE A 277 -7.36 10.29 1.19
CA ILE A 277 -6.35 9.31 0.84
C ILE A 277 -5.91 9.62 -0.60
N HIS A 278 -4.61 9.80 -0.82
CA HIS A 278 -4.11 10.22 -2.13
C HIS A 278 -2.71 9.69 -2.45
N GLY A 279 -2.32 9.78 -3.72
CA GLY A 279 -0.99 9.40 -4.19
C GLY A 279 0.11 10.37 -3.75
N THR A 280 1.34 10.21 -4.23
CA THR A 280 2.40 11.18 -3.94
C THR A 280 3.49 11.17 -5.01
N TRP A 281 4.16 12.31 -5.20
CA TRP A 281 5.39 12.41 -6.00
C TRP A 281 6.66 12.24 -5.17
N GLU A 282 6.52 12.11 -3.84
CA GLU A 282 7.60 11.88 -2.87
C GLU A 282 7.43 10.48 -2.25
N PRO A 283 7.63 9.39 -3.03
CA PRO A 283 7.36 8.02 -2.59
C PRO A 283 8.17 7.58 -1.37
N GLU A 284 9.28 8.25 -1.06
CA GLU A 284 10.08 8.09 0.15
C GLU A 284 9.38 8.58 1.43
N THR A 285 8.32 9.39 1.31
CA THR A 285 7.53 9.85 2.47
C THR A 285 6.49 8.83 2.94
N VAL A 286 6.23 7.80 2.13
CA VAL A 286 5.39 6.65 2.54
C VAL A 286 6.15 5.83 3.58
N GLY A 287 5.50 5.53 4.71
CA GLY A 287 6.12 4.95 5.91
C GLY A 287 6.61 5.98 6.92
N THR A 288 6.33 7.27 6.72
CA THR A 288 6.80 8.37 7.57
C THR A 288 5.68 9.35 7.95
N GLY A 289 5.91 10.13 9.01
CA GLY A 289 5.03 11.22 9.44
C GLY A 289 5.41 12.56 8.82
N ALA A 290 5.33 12.69 7.49
CA ALA A 290 5.79 13.89 6.75
C ALA A 290 4.66 14.74 6.15
N SER A 291 3.42 14.25 6.11
CA SER A 291 2.34 14.92 5.39
C SER A 291 1.76 16.13 6.15
N ALA A 292 0.93 16.94 5.47
CA ALA A 292 0.19 18.03 6.10
C ALA A 292 -1.07 17.57 6.86
N GLY A 293 -1.41 16.28 6.82
CA GLY A 293 -2.57 15.69 7.50
C GLY A 293 -3.29 14.60 6.70
N CYS A 294 -3.19 14.60 5.37
CA CYS A 294 -3.79 13.55 4.53
C CYS A 294 -3.01 12.23 4.60
N VAL A 295 -3.68 11.13 4.24
CA VAL A 295 -3.08 9.79 4.13
C VAL A 295 -2.44 9.69 2.73
N ARG A 296 -1.10 9.63 2.68
CA ARG A 296 -0.34 9.46 1.44
C ARG A 296 -0.13 7.98 1.12
N MET A 297 -0.18 7.63 -0.15
CA MET A 297 0.14 6.29 -0.67
C MET A 297 1.07 6.43 -1.88
N ARG A 298 1.77 5.35 -2.26
CA ARG A 298 2.44 5.31 -3.58
C ARG A 298 1.37 5.38 -4.68
N ASN A 299 1.71 5.95 -5.83
CA ASN A 299 0.74 6.14 -6.92
C ASN A 299 0.12 4.81 -7.37
N ASP A 300 0.93 3.77 -7.56
CA ASP A 300 0.45 2.43 -7.95
C ASP A 300 -0.51 1.82 -6.92
N ASP A 301 -0.25 2.04 -5.61
CA ASP A 301 -1.09 1.54 -4.53
C ASP A 301 -2.44 2.27 -4.47
N VAL A 302 -2.45 3.61 -4.60
CA VAL A 302 -3.71 4.37 -4.62
C VAL A 302 -4.50 4.10 -5.90
N GLU A 303 -3.84 3.84 -7.03
CA GLU A 303 -4.46 3.43 -8.29
C GLU A 303 -5.18 2.09 -8.17
N GLU A 304 -4.53 1.11 -7.52
CA GLU A 304 -5.17 -0.16 -7.20
C GLU A 304 -6.36 0.03 -6.26
N LEU A 305 -6.19 0.73 -5.13
CA LEU A 305 -7.28 1.00 -4.20
C LEU A 305 -8.45 1.72 -4.89
N PHE A 306 -8.15 2.80 -5.63
CA PHE A 306 -9.13 3.58 -6.37
C PHE A 306 -9.91 2.72 -7.36
N ALA A 307 -9.25 1.80 -8.06
CA ALA A 307 -9.94 0.96 -9.03
C ALA A 307 -11.05 0.12 -8.39
N PHE A 308 -11.03 -0.19 -7.09
CA PHE A 308 -12.02 -1.07 -6.46
C PHE A 308 -13.01 -0.38 -5.53
N ILE A 309 -12.71 0.82 -5.05
CA ILE A 309 -13.67 1.63 -4.28
C ILE A 309 -14.85 2.04 -5.20
N PRO A 310 -16.13 1.86 -4.80
CA PRO A 310 -17.29 2.26 -5.61
C PRO A 310 -17.50 3.77 -5.68
N GLU A 311 -18.40 4.22 -6.57
CA GLU A 311 -18.75 5.63 -6.69
C GLU A 311 -19.54 6.15 -5.46
N PRO A 312 -19.05 7.18 -4.75
CA PRO A 312 -19.78 7.81 -3.66
C PRO A 312 -21.12 8.39 -4.13
N GLY A 313 -22.14 8.28 -3.28
CA GLY A 313 -23.49 8.76 -3.61
C GLY A 313 -24.24 7.93 -4.66
N GLY A 314 -23.64 6.85 -5.16
CA GLY A 314 -24.33 5.86 -5.99
C GLY A 314 -25.21 4.90 -5.19
N SER A 315 -25.59 3.78 -5.79
CA SER A 315 -26.37 2.73 -5.11
C SER A 315 -25.56 1.89 -4.12
N ALA A 316 -24.23 1.97 -4.15
CA ALA A 316 -23.37 1.27 -3.19
C ALA A 316 -23.45 1.92 -1.80
N PRO A 317 -23.46 1.13 -0.72
CA PRO A 317 -23.26 1.67 0.62
C PRO A 317 -21.97 2.49 0.72
N PRO A 318 -21.92 3.57 1.51
CA PRO A 318 -20.70 4.35 1.70
C PRO A 318 -19.55 3.48 2.22
N VAL A 319 -18.37 3.62 1.62
CA VAL A 319 -17.16 2.96 2.10
C VAL A 319 -16.72 3.68 3.38
N LYS A 320 -16.84 2.96 4.50
CA LYS A 320 -16.43 3.45 5.82
C LYS A 320 -14.90 3.40 5.94
N VAL A 321 -14.34 4.45 6.52
CA VAL A 321 -12.92 4.61 6.78
C VAL A 321 -12.76 4.90 8.27
N LEU A 322 -12.09 4.02 8.99
CA LEU A 322 -11.68 4.26 10.38
C LEU A 322 -10.21 4.68 10.38
N ILE A 323 -9.90 5.86 10.89
CA ILE A 323 -8.52 6.26 11.15
C ILE A 323 -8.31 6.19 12.66
N GLU A 324 -7.30 5.44 13.08
CA GLU A 324 -6.94 5.24 14.48
C GLU A 324 -5.43 5.35 14.67
N GLU A 325 -5.02 5.32 15.93
CA GLU A 325 -3.61 5.41 16.30
C GLU A 325 -2.75 4.29 15.71
#